data_AF-A0A369VQW5-F1
#
_entry.id   AF-A0A369VQW5-F1
#
_cell.length_a   1.000
_cell.length_b   1.000
_cell.length_c   1.000
_cell.angle_alpha   90.00
_cell.angle_beta   90.00
_cell.angle_gamma   90.00
#
_symmetry.space_group_name_H-M   'P 1'
#
loop_
_entity.id
_entity.type
_entity.pdbx_description
1 polymer ?
#
loop_
_entity_poly.entity_id
_entity_poly.type
_entity_poly.pdbx_seq_one_letter_code
_entity_poly.pdbx_strand_id
1 'polypeptide(L)'
;MEAHSMTKETLKTLIDKAAEICGSQRALAEQLGVKPHHVSEWKSGGRKCMPDDQAAMAGIAGFNAIETLARATVEAAEGTKKHEVLLRTLGKYLAATGAAIGSSGAAASVADLIRCILC
;
A
#
# COMPACT_ATOMS: atom_id res chain seq x y z
N MET A 1 14.03 -5.42 -14.35
CA MET A 1 13.49 -4.37 -13.45
C MET A 1 12.00 -4.27 -13.76
N GLU A 2 11.19 -5.13 -13.16
CA GLU A 2 9.73 -5.01 -13.25
C GLU A 2 9.28 -3.97 -12.23
N ALA A 3 8.98 -2.78 -12.73
CA ALA A 3 8.16 -1.82 -11.99
C ALA A 3 6.79 -2.45 -11.80
N HIS A 4 6.55 -3.06 -10.64
CA HIS A 4 5.22 -3.51 -10.26
C HIS A 4 4.35 -2.27 -10.03
N SER A 5 3.70 -1.80 -11.10
CA SER A 5 2.44 -1.08 -11.00
C SER A 5 1.48 -1.90 -10.11
N MET A 6 0.60 -1.25 -9.35
CA MET A 6 -0.51 -1.94 -8.69
C MET A 6 -1.47 -2.42 -9.77
N THR A 7 -1.13 -3.55 -10.39
CA THR A 7 -2.02 -4.23 -11.32
C THR A 7 -3.26 -4.69 -10.56
N LYS A 8 -4.36 -4.88 -11.29
CA LYS A 8 -5.63 -5.37 -10.73
C LYS A 8 -5.44 -6.66 -9.91
N GLU A 9 -4.52 -7.51 -10.37
CA GLU A 9 -4.10 -8.74 -9.72
C GLU A 9 -3.42 -8.48 -8.37
N THR A 10 -2.58 -7.45 -8.28
CA THR A 10 -1.90 -7.06 -7.04
C THR A 10 -2.89 -6.49 -6.02
N LEU A 11 -3.85 -5.68 -6.47
CA LEU A 11 -4.93 -5.16 -5.61
C LEU A 11 -5.84 -6.28 -5.10
N LYS A 12 -6.18 -7.26 -5.95
CA LYS A 12 -6.95 -8.43 -5.52
C LYS A 12 -6.22 -9.23 -4.46
N THR A 13 -4.93 -9.50 -4.66
CA THR A 13 -4.10 -10.19 -3.65
C THR A 13 -4.02 -9.40 -2.35
N LEU A 14 -3.92 -8.07 -2.41
CA LEU A 14 -3.92 -7.21 -1.24
C LEU A 14 -5.25 -7.33 -0.45
N ILE A 15 -6.38 -7.24 -1.15
CA ILE A 15 -7.71 -7.40 -0.56
C ILE A 15 -7.86 -8.79 0.06
N ASP A 16 -7.43 -9.84 -0.64
CA ASP A 16 -7.53 -11.22 -0.17
C ASP A 16 -6.71 -11.45 1.11
N LYS A 17 -5.47 -10.94 1.15
CA LYS A 17 -4.62 -11.02 2.35
C LYS A 17 -5.19 -10.21 3.51
N ALA A 18 -5.67 -8.99 3.26
CA ALA A 18 -6.29 -8.19 4.31
C ALA A 18 -7.56 -8.86 4.85
N ALA A 19 -8.39 -9.43 3.97
CA ALA A 19 -9.60 -10.15 4.37
C ALA A 19 -9.31 -11.44 5.14
N GLU A 20 -8.21 -12.14 4.83
CA GLU A 20 -7.75 -13.31 5.59
C GLU A 20 -7.38 -12.92 7.02
N ILE A 21 -6.63 -11.82 7.22
CA ILE A 21 -6.28 -11.30 8.55
C ILE A 21 -7.52 -10.86 9.32
N CYS A 22 -8.50 -10.22 8.67
CA CYS A 22 -9.77 -9.82 9.28
C CYS A 22 -10.74 -11.00 9.50
N GLY A 23 -10.48 -12.17 8.92
CA GLY A 23 -11.34 -13.35 8.92
C GLY A 23 -12.44 -13.37 7.85
N SER A 24 -12.81 -12.24 7.25
CA SER A 24 -13.70 -12.18 6.07
C SER A 24 -13.65 -10.83 5.36
N GLN A 25 -14.14 -10.77 4.11
CA GLN A 25 -14.31 -9.49 3.39
C GLN A 25 -15.33 -8.56 4.07
N ARG A 26 -16.33 -9.11 4.76
CA ARG A 26 -17.30 -8.30 5.53
C ARG A 26 -16.62 -7.66 6.74
N ALA A 27 -15.84 -8.43 7.49
CA ALA A 27 -15.06 -7.93 8.61
C ALA A 27 -14.02 -6.89 8.18
N LEU A 28 -13.38 -7.09 7.02
CA LEU A 28 -12.50 -6.09 6.41
C LEU A 28 -13.24 -4.79 6.11
N ALA A 29 -14.43 -4.86 5.51
CA ALA A 29 -15.24 -3.67 5.22
C ALA A 29 -15.63 -2.91 6.50
N GLU A 30 -16.02 -3.64 7.55
CA GLU A 30 -16.32 -3.08 8.87
C GLU A 30 -15.09 -2.40 9.47
N GLN A 31 -13.92 -3.04 9.41
CA GLN A 31 -12.66 -2.48 9.91
C GLN A 31 -12.21 -1.23 9.14
N LEU A 32 -12.46 -1.17 7.83
CA LEU A 32 -12.17 -0.01 6.99
C LEU A 32 -13.25 1.09 7.10
N GLY A 33 -14.38 0.83 7.74
CA GLY A 33 -15.50 1.79 7.82
C GLY A 33 -16.21 2.01 6.48
N VAL A 34 -16.19 1.03 5.58
CA VAL A 34 -16.80 1.09 4.25
C VAL A 34 -17.95 0.11 4.10
N LYS A 35 -18.79 0.29 3.06
CA LYS A 35 -19.88 -0.65 2.77
C LYS A 35 -19.31 -1.96 2.20
N PRO A 36 -19.83 -3.15 2.58
CA PRO A 36 -19.31 -4.43 2.11
C PRO A 36 -19.23 -4.59 0.59
N HIS A 37 -20.19 -4.03 -0.15
CA HIS A 37 -20.16 -4.09 -1.63
C HIS A 37 -18.99 -3.33 -2.24
N HIS A 38 -18.44 -2.30 -1.57
CA HIS A 38 -17.26 -1.60 -2.07
C HIS A 38 -16.06 -2.55 -2.20
N VAL A 39 -15.84 -3.43 -1.21
CA VAL A 39 -14.73 -4.41 -1.25
C VAL A 39 -14.88 -5.36 -2.45
N SER A 40 -16.10 -5.82 -2.71
CA SER A 40 -16.38 -6.66 -3.89
C SER A 40 -16.20 -5.91 -5.21
N GLU A 41 -16.64 -4.64 -5.28
CA GLU A 41 -16.46 -3.79 -6.47
C GLU A 41 -14.98 -3.44 -6.72
N TRP A 42 -14.19 -3.21 -5.69
CA TRP A 42 -12.74 -3.01 -5.82
C TRP A 42 -12.07 -4.26 -6.37
N LYS A 43 -12.46 -5.44 -5.86
CA LYS A 43 -11.92 -6.73 -6.30
C LYS A 43 -12.30 -7.08 -7.75
N SER A 44 -13.51 -6.75 -8.18
CA SER A 44 -13.97 -6.96 -9.56
C SER A 44 -13.49 -5.87 -10.53
N GLY A 45 -13.06 -4.72 -10.00
CA GLY A 45 -12.73 -3.51 -10.77
C GLY A 45 -13.97 -2.69 -11.17
N GLY A 46 -15.15 -2.99 -10.63
CA GLY A 46 -16.35 -2.18 -10.81
C GLY A 46 -16.23 -0.79 -10.16
N ARG A 47 -15.32 -0.64 -9.20
CA ARG A 47 -15.00 0.65 -8.56
C ARG A 47 -13.50 0.81 -8.35
N LYS A 48 -13.01 2.04 -8.52
CA LYS A 48 -11.64 2.40 -8.17
C LYS A 48 -11.47 2.42 -6.64
N CYS A 49 -10.51 1.64 -6.16
CA CYS A 49 -10.07 1.68 -4.76
C CYS A 49 -9.15 2.89 -4.56
N MET A 50 -9.48 3.75 -3.60
CA MET A 50 -8.74 4.99 -3.40
C MET A 50 -7.39 4.72 -2.70
N PRO A 51 -6.38 5.59 -2.86
CA PRO A 51 -5.04 5.35 -2.31
C PRO A 51 -4.99 5.16 -0.78
N ASP A 52 -5.87 5.83 -0.05
CA ASP A 52 -6.07 5.69 1.40
C ASP A 52 -6.61 4.31 1.79
N ASP A 53 -7.63 3.82 1.09
CA ASP A 53 -8.16 2.46 1.28
C ASP A 53 -7.07 1.41 1.02
N GLN A 54 -6.28 1.58 -0.05
CA GLN A 54 -5.17 0.67 -0.38
C GLN A 54 -4.10 0.66 0.71
N ALA A 55 -3.75 1.84 1.25
CA ALA A 55 -2.77 1.96 2.34
C ALA A 55 -3.27 1.32 3.64
N ALA A 56 -4.55 1.51 3.99
CA ALA A 56 -5.16 0.88 5.15
C ALA A 56 -5.15 -0.65 5.02
N MET A 57 -5.53 -1.19 3.86
CA MET A 57 -5.44 -2.63 3.58
C MET A 57 -4.01 -3.16 3.65
N ALA A 58 -3.02 -2.41 3.16
CA ALA A 58 -1.61 -2.77 3.28
C ALA A 58 -1.17 -2.85 4.74
N GLY A 59 -1.54 -1.88 5.58
CA GLY A 59 -1.26 -1.93 7.02
C GLY A 59 -1.87 -3.16 7.70
N ILE A 60 -3.13 -3.48 7.38
CA ILE A 60 -3.82 -4.68 7.90
C ILE A 60 -3.12 -5.97 7.44
N ALA A 61 -2.70 -6.03 6.18
CA ALA A 61 -2.05 -7.19 5.60
C ALA A 61 -0.54 -7.30 5.91
N GLY A 62 0.01 -6.41 6.74
CA GLY A 62 1.43 -6.41 7.13
C GLY A 62 2.40 -5.94 6.04
N PHE A 63 1.90 -5.25 5.01
CA PHE A 63 2.72 -4.61 3.98
C PHE A 63 3.08 -3.17 4.38
N ASN A 64 4.02 -2.56 3.65
CA ASN A 64 4.36 -1.15 3.84
C ASN A 64 3.22 -0.24 3.36
N ALA A 65 2.44 0.27 4.31
CA ALA A 65 1.31 1.16 4.04
C ALA A 65 1.72 2.48 3.40
N ILE A 66 2.87 3.05 3.77
CA ILE A 66 3.37 4.32 3.24
C ILE A 66 3.80 4.17 1.78
N GLU A 67 4.52 3.10 1.48
CA GLU A 67 4.93 2.76 0.11
C GLU A 67 3.69 2.52 -0.78
N THR A 68 2.73 1.76 -0.26
CA THR A 68 1.46 1.49 -0.94
C THR A 68 0.70 2.79 -1.21
N LEU A 69 0.57 3.68 -0.22
CA LEU A 69 -0.09 4.97 -0.36
C LEU A 69 0.57 5.83 -1.44
N ALA A 70 1.90 5.96 -1.38
CA ALA A 70 2.67 6.77 -2.30
C ALA A 70 2.52 6.25 -3.73
N ARG A 71 2.63 4.93 -3.93
CA ARG A 71 2.47 4.30 -5.24
C ARG A 71 1.07 4.48 -5.79
N ALA A 72 0.05 4.16 -5.01
CA ALA A 72 -1.36 4.31 -5.40
C ALA A 72 -1.72 5.77 -5.71
N THR A 73 -1.13 6.74 -5.00
CA THR A 73 -1.33 8.17 -5.26
C THR A 73 -0.72 8.62 -6.58
N VAL A 74 0.48 8.11 -6.92
CA VAL A 74 1.14 8.37 -8.20
C VAL A 74 0.29 7.80 -9.35
N GLU A 75 -0.11 6.54 -9.25
CA GLU A 75 -0.96 5.86 -10.23
C GLU A 75 -2.32 6.53 -10.39
N ALA A 76 -2.93 6.96 -9.28
CA ALA A 76 -4.22 7.63 -9.34
C ALA A 76 -4.17 8.97 -10.10
N ALA A 77 -3.00 9.60 -10.18
CA ALA A 77 -2.78 10.85 -10.90
C ALA A 77 -2.36 10.65 -12.36
N GLU A 78 -2.18 9.41 -12.84
CA GLU A 78 -1.70 9.09 -14.19
C GLU A 78 -2.43 9.88 -15.30
N GLY A 79 -1.68 10.32 -16.31
CA GLY A 79 -2.19 11.15 -17.40
C GLY A 79 -2.39 12.63 -17.05
N THR A 80 -2.06 13.07 -15.83
CA THR A 80 -2.12 14.48 -15.43
C THR A 80 -0.74 15.10 -15.23
N LYS A 81 -0.62 16.43 -15.31
CA LYS A 81 0.60 17.14 -14.92
C LYS A 81 1.04 16.84 -13.49
N LYS A 82 0.08 16.53 -12.61
CA LYS A 82 0.34 16.17 -11.21
C LYS A 82 1.08 14.84 -11.10
N HIS A 83 0.86 13.89 -12.02
CA HIS A 83 1.57 12.62 -12.07
C HIS A 83 3.09 12.81 -12.12
N GLU A 84 3.56 13.66 -13.04
CA GLU A 84 5.00 13.92 -13.23
C GLU A 84 5.63 14.53 -11.97
N VAL A 85 4.93 15.46 -11.33
CA VAL A 85 5.36 16.06 -10.07
C VAL A 85 5.43 15.01 -8.96
N LEU A 86 4.43 14.13 -8.86
CA LEU A 86 4.40 13.06 -7.86
C LEU A 86 5.47 12.00 -8.12
N LEU A 87 5.69 11.58 -9.36
CA LEU A 87 6.79 10.68 -9.72
C LEU A 87 8.15 11.26 -9.34
N ARG A 88 8.38 12.55 -9.65
CA ARG A 88 9.65 13.21 -9.33
C ARG A 88 9.89 13.33 -7.82
N THR A 89 8.83 13.57 -7.05
CA THR A 89 8.93 13.83 -5.60
C THR A 89 8.95 12.54 -4.79
N LEU A 90 8.07 11.59 -5.10
CA LEU A 90 7.89 10.34 -4.37
C LEU A 90 8.73 9.19 -4.93
N GLY A 91 9.06 9.20 -6.22
CA GLY A 91 9.76 8.09 -6.89
C GLY A 91 11.12 7.75 -6.26
N LYS A 92 11.85 8.74 -5.75
CA LYS A 92 13.13 8.52 -5.04
C LYS A 92 12.98 7.74 -3.72
N TYR A 93 11.85 7.89 -3.04
CA TYR A 93 11.56 7.19 -1.78
C TYR A 93 11.04 5.77 -2.03
N LEU A 94 10.27 5.58 -3.11
CA LEU A 94 9.83 4.27 -3.56
C LEU A 94 11.03 3.39 -3.99
N ALA A 95 12.02 3.96 -4.71
CA ALA A 95 13.21 3.23 -5.12
C ALA A 95 14.13 2.82 -3.95
N ALA A 96 14.18 3.61 -2.88
CA ALA A 96 15.04 3.33 -1.72
C ALA A 96 14.49 2.24 -0.79
N THR A 97 13.17 2.03 -0.79
CA THR A 97 12.50 1.11 0.16
C THR A 97 12.51 -0.35 -0.32
N GLY A 98 12.71 -0.58 -1.63
CA GLY A 98 12.77 -1.93 -2.23
C GLY A 98 14.01 -2.76 -1.90
N ALA A 99 14.96 -2.26 -1.11
CA ALA A 99 16.21 -2.95 -0.80
C ALA A 99 16.18 -3.82 0.49
N ALA A 100 15.07 -3.83 1.25
CA ALA A 100 15.04 -4.45 2.58
C ALA A 100 14.23 -5.76 2.68
N ILE A 101 13.98 -6.45 1.56
CA ILE A 101 13.48 -7.85 1.59
C ILE A 101 14.64 -8.77 1.20
N GLY A 102 15.61 -8.86 2.11
CA GLY A 102 16.80 -9.68 1.96
C GLY A 102 17.54 -9.82 3.28
N SER A 103 17.36 -10.97 3.92
CA SER A 103 18.05 -11.49 5.12
C SER A 103 17.42 -11.16 6.48
N SER A 104 16.72 -12.18 7.01
CA SER A 104 16.78 -12.68 8.38
C SER A 104 16.89 -11.66 9.54
N GLY A 105 15.75 -11.36 10.17
CA GLY A 105 15.65 -11.14 11.62
C GLY A 105 16.36 -9.92 12.22
N ALA A 106 15.78 -8.73 12.07
CA ALA A 106 15.68 -7.72 13.13
C ALA A 106 14.70 -6.64 12.65
N ALA A 107 13.51 -6.57 13.23
CA ALA A 107 12.63 -5.42 13.02
C ALA A 107 13.20 -4.22 13.79
N ALA A 108 14.18 -3.53 13.22
CA ALA A 108 14.55 -2.20 13.67
C ALA A 108 13.42 -1.25 13.26
N SER A 109 12.44 -1.11 14.15
CA SER A 109 11.41 -0.08 14.04
C SER A 109 12.06 1.30 13.98
N VAL A 110 11.37 2.27 13.38
CA VAL A 110 11.80 3.68 13.20
C VAL A 110 12.18 4.37 14.53
N ALA A 111 11.95 3.73 15.69
CA ALA A 111 12.39 4.18 17.01
C ALA A 111 13.92 4.18 17.21
N ASP A 112 14.69 3.33 16.51
CA ASP A 112 16.14 3.23 16.73
C ASP A 112 16.96 4.36 16.07
N LEU A 113 16.36 5.11 15.13
CA LEU A 113 17.05 6.21 14.45
C LEU A 113 17.29 7.44 15.33
N ILE A 114 16.53 7.56 16.44
CA ILE A 114 16.69 8.66 17.40
C ILE A 114 17.90 8.42 18.31
N ARG A 115 18.36 7.17 18.48
CA ARG A 115 19.44 6.85 19.43
C ARG A 115 20.86 7.11 18.89
N CYS A 116 21.04 7.19 17.56
CA CYS A 116 22.37 7.40 16.97
C CYS A 116 22.79 8.88 16.86
N ILE A 117 21.94 9.85 17.18
CA ILE A 117 22.30 11.28 17.18
C ILE A 117 22.83 11.74 18.55
N LEU A 118 22.73 10.89 19.60
CA LEU A 118 23.10 11.25 20.98
C LEU A 118 24.15 10.32 21.62
N CYS A 119 25.08 9.81 20.82
CA CYS A 119 26.37 9.26 21.26
C CYS A 119 27.47 9.90 20.42
#